data_AF-A0A077D685-F1
#
_entry.id   AF-A0A077D685-F1
#
_cell.length_a   1.000
_cell.length_b   1.000
_cell.length_c   1.000
_cell.angle_alpha   90.00
_cell.angle_beta   90.00
_cell.angle_gamma   90.00
#
_symmetry.space_group_name_H-M   'P 1'
#
loop_
_entity.id
_entity.type
_entity.pdbx_description
1 polymer ?
#
loop_
_entity_poly.entity_id
_entity_poly.type
_entity_poly.pdbx_seq_one_letter_code
_entity_poly.pdbx_strand_id
1 'polypeptide(L)'
;GKRYEIRAADDGTISVLRPEQQSKARSFFKGASQLIGGSSQRAQIAQVLNEKVASARTVLHQSAMTGGRFDTLERGESSSATTAIKPTANQAAQSTLNSFHEWAKQAEAMQNPSRMDIYKIYKQDAPHSHPMSDEQQEEFLHTLKAL
;
A
#
# COMPACT_ATOMS: atom_id res chain seq x y z
N GLY A 1 -33.94 -15.31 16.50
CA GLY A 1 -32.69 -15.11 15.74
C GLY A 1 -32.29 -16.42 15.07
N LYS A 2 -31.78 -16.39 13.84
CA LYS A 2 -31.27 -17.58 13.14
C LYS A 2 -29.75 -17.66 13.32
N ARG A 3 -29.20 -18.88 13.38
CA ARG A 3 -27.75 -19.14 13.44
C ARG A 3 -27.35 -19.92 12.19
N TYR A 4 -26.25 -19.50 11.57
CA TYR A 4 -25.68 -20.14 10.38
C TYR A 4 -24.23 -20.51 10.65
N GLU A 5 -23.80 -21.65 10.11
CA GLU A 5 -22.42 -22.11 10.15
C GLU A 5 -21.74 -21.82 8.81
N ILE A 6 -20.58 -21.19 8.85
CA ILE A 6 -19.84 -20.76 7.66
C ILE A 6 -18.54 -21.56 7.57
N ARG A 7 -18.28 -22.14 6.39
CA ARG A 7 -17.07 -22.90 6.08
C ARG A 7 -16.49 -22.43 4.75
N ALA A 8 -15.17 -22.51 4.61
CA ALA A 8 -14.52 -22.31 3.31
C ALA A 8 -14.93 -23.44 2.36
N ALA A 9 -15.32 -23.10 1.14
CA ALA A 9 -15.77 -24.07 0.14
C ALA A 9 -14.59 -24.66 -0.65
N ASP A 10 -13.69 -25.36 0.06
CA ASP A 10 -12.65 -26.17 -0.58
C ASP A 10 -13.20 -27.52 -1.07
N ASP A 11 -12.40 -28.26 -1.85
CA ASP A 11 -12.81 -29.55 -2.42
C ASP A 11 -13.23 -30.56 -1.34
N GLY A 12 -12.60 -30.51 -0.17
CA GLY A 12 -12.93 -31.34 0.98
C GLY A 12 -14.33 -31.02 1.52
N THR A 13 -14.62 -29.74 1.71
CA THR A 13 -15.89 -29.26 2.27
C THR A 13 -17.06 -29.43 1.29
N ILE A 14 -16.82 -29.26 -0.01
CA ILE A 14 -17.83 -29.55 -1.03
C ILE A 14 -18.15 -31.05 -1.07
N SER A 15 -17.17 -31.91 -0.79
CA SER A 15 -17.37 -33.37 -0.76
C SER A 15 -18.17 -33.85 0.46
N VAL A 16 -18.34 -33.02 1.49
CA VAL A 16 -19.23 -33.26 2.64
C VAL A 16 -20.70 -33.01 2.28
N LEU A 17 -20.99 -32.28 1.20
CA LEU A 17 -22.36 -32.13 0.72
C LEU A 17 -22.92 -33.49 0.27
N ARG A 18 -24.24 -33.61 0.33
CA ARG A 18 -24.92 -34.80 -0.21
C ARG A 18 -24.56 -34.99 -1.68
N PRO A 19 -24.24 -36.21 -2.15
CA PRO A 19 -23.68 -36.45 -3.49
C PRO A 19 -24.45 -35.79 -4.64
N GLU A 20 -25.77 -35.74 -4.56
CA GLU A 20 -26.65 -35.12 -5.56
C GLU A 20 -26.50 -33.58 -5.66
N GLN A 21 -25.96 -32.94 -4.63
CA GLN A 21 -25.74 -31.48 -4.58
C GLN A 21 -24.31 -31.08 -5.00
N GLN A 22 -23.37 -32.02 -4.95
CA GLN A 22 -21.95 -31.74 -5.19
C GLN A 22 -21.70 -31.23 -6.61
N SER A 23 -22.30 -31.87 -7.63
CA SER A 23 -22.08 -31.49 -9.03
C SER A 23 -22.51 -30.05 -9.33
N LYS A 24 -23.68 -29.65 -8.82
CA LYS A 24 -24.19 -28.28 -8.96
C LYS A 24 -23.34 -27.28 -8.19
N ALA A 25 -22.94 -27.61 -6.96
CA ALA A 25 -22.08 -26.77 -6.15
C ALA A 25 -20.72 -26.53 -6.82
N ARG A 26 -20.07 -27.59 -7.32
CA ARG A 26 -18.79 -27.50 -8.07
C ARG A 26 -18.93 -26.62 -9.30
N SER A 27 -20.01 -26.80 -10.06
CA SER A 27 -20.26 -26.01 -11.28
C SER A 27 -20.46 -24.52 -10.95
N PHE A 28 -21.19 -24.23 -9.87
CA PHE A 28 -21.39 -22.87 -9.37
C PHE A 28 -20.06 -22.22 -8.97
N PHE A 29 -19.28 -22.85 -8.08
CA PHE A 29 -18.02 -22.27 -7.61
C PHE A 29 -16.98 -22.12 -8.73
N LYS A 30 -16.99 -23.01 -9.72
CA LYS A 30 -16.14 -22.90 -10.92
C LYS A 30 -16.50 -21.68 -11.78
N GLY A 31 -17.79 -21.39 -11.95
CA GLY A 31 -18.28 -20.29 -12.79
C GLY A 31 -18.33 -18.93 -12.07
N ALA A 32 -18.41 -18.92 -10.74
CA ALA A 32 -18.66 -17.72 -9.94
C ALA A 32 -17.65 -16.59 -10.20
N SER A 33 -16.39 -16.93 -10.42
CA SER A 33 -15.32 -15.95 -10.70
C SER A 33 -15.46 -15.25 -12.06
N GLN A 34 -16.23 -15.80 -12.99
CA GLN A 34 -16.42 -15.27 -14.34
C GLN A 34 -17.74 -14.54 -14.56
N LEU A 35 -18.67 -14.57 -13.59
CA LEU A 35 -20.00 -13.98 -13.73
C LEU A 35 -19.98 -12.46 -13.90
N ILE A 36 -19.00 -11.78 -13.31
CA ILE A 36 -18.87 -10.32 -13.40
C ILE A 36 -17.94 -9.99 -14.57
N GLY A 37 -18.39 -9.06 -15.44
CA GLY A 37 -17.60 -8.53 -16.55
C GLY A 37 -16.19 -8.08 -16.13
N GLY A 38 -15.23 -8.17 -17.04
CA GLY A 38 -13.82 -7.87 -16.74
C GLY A 38 -13.15 -8.89 -15.83
N SER A 39 -13.51 -10.18 -15.96
CA SER A 39 -12.95 -11.26 -15.14
C SER A 39 -11.43 -11.38 -15.22
N SER A 40 -10.84 -11.10 -16.39
CA SER A 40 -9.39 -11.10 -16.60
C SER A 40 -8.69 -10.00 -15.79
N GLN A 41 -9.16 -8.75 -15.90
CA GLN A 41 -8.59 -7.61 -15.17
C GLN A 41 -8.74 -7.82 -13.66
N ARG A 42 -9.91 -8.30 -13.22
CA ARG A 42 -10.16 -8.59 -11.80
C ARG A 42 -9.26 -9.70 -11.27
N ALA A 43 -9.02 -10.76 -12.05
CA ALA A 43 -8.12 -11.84 -11.66
C ALA A 43 -6.67 -11.34 -11.52
N GLN A 44 -6.20 -10.49 -12.44
CA GLN A 44 -4.87 -9.88 -12.36
C GLN A 44 -4.72 -9.01 -11.11
N ILE A 45 -5.71 -8.15 -10.82
CA ILE A 45 -5.70 -7.32 -9.60
C ILE A 45 -5.70 -8.20 -8.35
N ALA A 46 -6.57 -9.21 -8.28
CA ALA A 46 -6.65 -10.11 -7.13
C ALA A 46 -5.33 -10.87 -6.91
N GLN A 47 -4.66 -11.31 -7.99
CA GLN A 47 -3.37 -11.98 -7.91
C GLN A 47 -2.29 -11.06 -7.32
N VAL A 48 -2.15 -9.83 -7.84
CA VAL A 48 -1.18 -8.86 -7.34
C VAL A 48 -1.44 -8.54 -5.86
N LEU A 49 -2.69 -8.35 -5.46
CA LEU A 49 -3.05 -8.09 -4.07
C LEU A 49 -2.66 -9.25 -3.16
N ASN A 50 -2.98 -10.50 -3.55
CA ASN A 50 -2.63 -11.67 -2.77
C ASN A 50 -1.11 -11.86 -2.65
N GLU A 51 -0.35 -11.58 -3.71
CA GLU A 51 1.11 -11.62 -3.69
C GLU A 51 1.70 -10.59 -2.72
N LYS A 52 1.16 -9.35 -2.71
CA LYS A 52 1.58 -8.31 -1.77
C LYS A 52 1.22 -8.65 -0.33
N VAL A 53 0.05 -9.24 -0.08
CA VAL A 53 -0.34 -9.72 1.26
C VAL A 53 0.59 -10.82 1.74
N ALA A 54 0.92 -11.79 0.88
CA ALA A 54 1.88 -12.84 1.21
C ALA A 54 3.27 -12.27 1.52
N SER A 55 3.74 -11.30 0.72
CA SER A 55 5.03 -10.62 0.93
C SER A 55 5.06 -9.85 2.25
N ALA A 56 3.99 -9.14 2.60
CA ALA A 56 3.89 -8.43 3.87
C ALA A 56 3.92 -9.38 5.08
N ARG A 57 3.30 -10.56 4.96
CA ARG A 57 3.40 -11.61 5.99
C ARG A 57 4.84 -12.11 6.13
N THR A 58 5.55 -12.35 5.02
CA THR A 58 6.95 -12.78 5.05
C THR A 58 7.86 -11.77 5.77
N VAL A 59 7.64 -10.47 5.60
CA VAL A 59 8.40 -9.42 6.31
C VAL A 59 8.20 -9.49 7.83
N LEU A 60 6.97 -9.77 8.28
CA LEU A 60 6.66 -9.97 9.69
C LEU A 60 7.29 -11.26 10.25
N HIS A 61 7.31 -12.34 9.47
CA HIS A 61 7.95 -13.59 9.86
C HIS A 61 9.50 -13.51 9.88
N GLN A 62 10.12 -12.67 9.03
CA GLN A 62 11.57 -12.42 9.05
C GLN A 62 12.02 -11.49 10.17
N SER A 63 11.15 -10.57 10.62
CA SER A 63 11.48 -9.65 11.73
C SER A 63 11.51 -10.32 13.11
N ALA A 64 11.10 -11.58 13.22
CA ALA A 64 11.09 -12.32 14.48
C ALA A 64 12.45 -12.98 14.82
N MET A 65 13.42 -13.02 13.89
CA MET A 65 14.74 -13.62 14.15
C MET A 65 15.88 -12.84 13.47
N THR A 66 16.25 -11.70 14.03
CA THR A 66 17.65 -11.23 14.12
C THR A 66 17.76 -10.18 15.22
N GLY A 67 17.82 -10.65 16.47
CA GLY A 67 18.50 -9.90 17.52
C GLY A 67 19.98 -9.81 17.15
N GLY A 68 20.40 -8.67 16.63
CA GLY A 68 21.77 -8.48 16.17
C GLY A 68 21.98 -7.06 15.69
N ARG A 69 22.55 -6.25 16.59
CA ARG A 69 23.09 -4.90 16.36
C ARG A 69 23.70 -4.76 14.96
N PHE A 70 23.19 -3.81 14.19
CA PHE A 70 23.99 -3.11 13.19
C PHE A 70 24.08 -1.65 13.62
N ASP A 71 24.98 -1.44 14.59
CA ASP A 71 25.70 -0.18 14.74
C ASP A 71 26.45 0.12 13.43
N THR A 72 26.50 1.40 13.07
CA THR A 72 27.41 1.99 12.07
C THR A 72 27.28 1.53 10.62
N LEU A 73 26.58 2.31 9.82
CA LEU A 73 27.04 2.62 8.46
C LEU A 73 27.01 4.13 8.29
N GLU A 74 28.22 4.66 8.23
CA GLU A 74 28.55 6.06 8.26
C GLU A 74 27.86 6.85 7.15
N ARG A 75 27.50 8.06 7.56
CA ARG A 75 27.20 9.22 6.74
C ARG A 75 28.41 9.52 5.84
N GLY A 76 28.46 8.89 4.68
CA GLY A 76 29.35 9.27 3.58
C GLY A 76 28.66 10.29 2.69
N GLU A 77 28.92 11.57 2.96
CA GLU A 77 28.67 12.65 2.00
C GLU A 77 29.48 12.39 0.73
N SER A 78 28.83 12.23 -0.41
CA SER A 78 29.48 12.38 -1.72
C SER A 78 28.44 12.76 -2.77
N SER A 79 28.44 14.05 -3.07
CA SER A 79 27.76 14.68 -4.20
C SER A 79 28.22 14.06 -5.52
N SER A 80 27.42 13.15 -6.08
CA SER A 80 27.55 12.77 -7.49
C SER A 80 26.20 12.29 -8.03
N ALA A 81 25.61 13.09 -8.93
CA ALA A 81 24.31 12.81 -9.56
C ALA A 81 24.34 11.63 -10.56
N THR A 82 25.51 11.06 -10.83
CA THR A 82 25.71 10.03 -11.87
C THR A 82 25.50 8.60 -11.39
N THR A 83 25.38 8.36 -10.07
CA THR A 83 25.14 7.03 -9.49
C THR A 83 23.94 7.04 -8.55
N ALA A 84 22.85 7.72 -8.93
CA ALA A 84 21.57 7.54 -8.26
C ALA A 84 21.07 6.10 -8.52
N ILE A 85 21.44 5.17 -7.63
CA ILE A 85 20.87 3.83 -7.59
C ILE A 85 19.37 4.04 -7.36
N LYS A 86 18.57 3.85 -8.42
CA LYS A 86 17.12 3.92 -8.31
C LYS A 86 16.70 2.93 -7.24
N PRO A 87 15.98 3.37 -6.18
CA PRO A 87 15.55 2.46 -5.15
C PRO A 87 14.73 1.34 -5.80
N THR A 88 14.99 0.11 -5.36
CA THR A 88 14.13 -1.01 -5.76
C THR A 88 12.70 -0.73 -5.32
N ALA A 89 11.70 -1.32 -5.99
CA ALA A 89 10.29 -1.10 -5.65
C ALA A 89 9.98 -1.35 -4.16
N ASN A 90 10.72 -2.28 -3.53
CA ASN A 90 10.61 -2.55 -2.10
C ASN A 90 11.21 -1.43 -1.22
N GLN A 91 12.36 -0.86 -1.59
CA GLN A 91 12.96 0.26 -0.88
C GLN A 91 12.11 1.53 -0.99
N ALA A 92 11.52 1.78 -2.15
CA ALA A 92 10.59 2.89 -2.35
C ALA A 92 9.33 2.72 -1.48
N ALA A 93 8.74 1.51 -1.45
CA ALA A 93 7.58 1.21 -0.62
C ALA A 93 7.88 1.34 0.88
N GLN A 94 9.06 0.89 1.33
CA GLN A 94 9.51 1.04 2.71
C GLN A 94 9.67 2.52 3.10
N SER A 95 10.30 3.32 2.24
CA SER A 95 10.45 4.77 2.46
C SER A 95 9.09 5.47 2.61
N THR A 96 8.14 5.17 1.73
CA THR A 96 6.76 5.70 1.79
C THR A 96 6.03 5.26 3.05
N LEU A 97 6.19 4.01 3.47
CA LEU A 97 5.53 3.49 4.66
C LEU A 97 6.13 4.11 5.93
N ASN A 98 7.44 4.34 5.95
CA ASN A 98 8.13 4.99 7.07
C ASN A 98 7.68 6.45 7.21
N SER A 99 7.60 7.21 6.12
CA SER A 99 7.11 8.60 6.19
C SER A 99 5.63 8.68 6.63
N PHE A 100 4.80 7.75 6.16
CA PHE A 100 3.41 7.63 6.62
C PHE A 100 3.30 7.26 8.10
N HIS A 101 4.17 6.36 8.58
CA HIS A 101 4.20 5.96 9.99
C HIS A 101 4.63 7.12 10.91
N GLU A 102 5.61 7.92 10.50
CA GLU A 102 6.01 9.11 11.24
C GLU A 102 4.90 10.18 11.27
N TRP A 103 4.17 10.38 10.17
CA TRP A 103 2.98 11.23 10.17
C TRP A 103 1.92 10.75 11.17
N ALA A 104 1.66 9.44 11.22
CA ALA A 104 0.72 8.84 12.16
C ALA A 104 1.16 8.99 13.62
N LYS A 105 2.46 8.83 13.92
CA LYS A 105 3.01 9.06 15.28
C LYS A 105 2.84 10.51 15.73
N GLN A 106 3.08 11.47 14.84
CA GLN A 106 2.89 12.89 15.16
C GLN A 106 1.42 13.18 15.50
N ALA A 107 0.48 12.54 14.81
CA ALA A 107 -0.94 12.64 15.14
C ALA A 107 -1.28 11.95 16.48
N GLU A 108 -0.72 10.77 16.75
CA GLU A 108 -0.94 10.02 18.00
C GLU A 108 -0.42 10.78 19.23
N ALA A 109 0.66 11.56 19.08
CA ALA A 109 1.19 12.43 20.13
C ALA A 109 0.25 13.61 20.50
N MET A 110 -0.75 13.90 19.67
CA MET A 110 -1.74 14.94 19.94
C MET A 110 -2.88 14.39 20.82
N GLN A 111 -3.43 15.22 21.71
CA GLN A 111 -4.57 14.82 22.52
C GLN A 111 -5.87 14.96 21.71
N ASN A 112 -6.50 13.83 21.37
CA ASN A 112 -7.76 13.75 20.60
C ASN A 112 -7.74 14.58 19.29
N PRO A 113 -6.80 14.30 18.36
CA PRO A 113 -6.68 15.08 17.14
C PRO A 113 -7.94 14.96 16.27
N SER A 114 -8.41 16.10 15.75
CA SER A 114 -9.42 16.07 14.69
C SER A 114 -8.77 15.66 13.36
N ARG A 115 -9.59 15.23 12.39
CA ARG A 115 -9.08 14.95 11.03
C ARG A 115 -8.36 16.14 10.39
N MET A 116 -8.79 17.36 10.72
CA MET A 116 -8.16 18.58 10.23
C MET A 116 -6.77 18.78 10.86
N ASP A 117 -6.60 18.44 12.12
CA ASP A 117 -5.30 18.56 12.81
C ASP A 117 -4.29 17.57 12.23
N ILE A 118 -4.73 16.33 11.96
CA ILE A 118 -3.91 15.32 11.26
C ILE A 118 -3.50 15.82 9.87
N TYR A 119 -4.44 16.41 9.11
CA TYR A 119 -4.15 16.97 7.79
C TYR A 119 -3.16 18.15 7.83
N LYS A 120 -3.20 18.99 8.88
CA LYS A 120 -2.27 20.10 9.04
C LYS A 120 -0.83 19.63 9.19
N ILE A 121 -0.59 18.49 9.82
CA ILE A 121 0.76 17.90 9.92
C ILE A 121 1.33 17.65 8.51
N TYR A 122 0.54 17.04 7.62
CA TYR A 122 0.93 16.84 6.22
C TYR A 122 1.16 18.16 5.48
N LYS A 123 0.29 19.16 5.69
CA LYS A 123 0.41 20.47 5.01
C LYS A 123 1.60 21.29 5.48
N GLN A 124 2.05 21.11 6.72
CA GLN A 124 3.19 21.81 7.29
C GLN A 124 4.52 21.26 6.79
N ASP A 125 4.58 19.99 6.36
CA ASP A 125 5.76 19.33 5.79
C ASP A 125 6.03 19.73 4.32
N ALA A 126 5.42 20.82 3.84
CA ALA A 126 5.65 21.31 2.49
C ALA A 126 7.06 21.93 2.38
N PRO A 127 7.77 21.75 1.26
CA PRO A 127 9.06 22.39 1.06
C PRO A 127 8.91 23.92 1.16
N HIS A 128 9.63 24.52 2.10
CA HIS A 128 9.62 25.97 2.34
C HIS A 128 10.62 26.69 1.45
N SER A 129 10.45 26.56 0.14
CA SER A 129 11.24 27.28 -0.85
C SER A 129 11.01 28.79 -0.75
N HIS A 130 12.03 29.57 -1.10
CA HIS A 130 11.86 31.01 -1.26
C HIS A 130 10.86 31.28 -2.40
N PRO A 131 9.89 32.19 -2.21
CA PRO A 131 8.99 32.59 -3.28
C PRO A 131 9.76 33.10 -4.50
N MET A 132 9.18 32.89 -5.68
CA MET A 132 9.68 33.48 -6.92
C MET A 132 9.65 35.02 -6.81
N SER A 133 10.58 35.69 -7.49
CA SER A 133 10.53 37.16 -7.64
C SER A 133 9.26 37.61 -8.38
N ASP A 134 8.89 38.86 -8.24
CA ASP A 134 7.68 39.41 -8.86
C ASP A 134 7.74 39.28 -10.39
N GLU A 135 8.91 39.50 -11.00
CA GLU A 135 9.09 39.32 -12.44
C GLU A 135 8.88 37.87 -12.88
N GLN A 136 9.38 36.91 -12.10
CA GLN A 136 9.20 35.48 -12.37
C GLN A 136 7.75 35.03 -12.16
N GLN A 137 7.03 35.64 -11.22
CA GLN A 137 5.61 35.37 -11.02
C GLN A 137 4.80 35.86 -12.22
N GLU A 138 5.07 37.07 -12.72
CA GLU A 138 4.40 37.60 -13.91
C GLU A 138 4.72 36.78 -15.17
N GLU A 139 5.98 36.40 -15.37
CA GLU A 139 6.37 35.52 -16.47
C GLU A 139 5.65 34.16 -16.40
N PHE A 140 5.51 33.59 -15.21
CA PHE A 140 4.76 32.36 -14.98
C PHE A 140 3.27 32.54 -15.32
N LEU A 141 2.63 33.64 -14.89
CA LEU A 141 1.24 33.94 -15.22
C LEU A 141 1.02 34.14 -16.72
N HIS A 142 1.96 34.79 -17.41
CA HIS A 142 1.94 34.93 -18.85
C HIS A 142 2.05 33.57 -19.56
N THR A 143 2.93 32.70 -19.06
CA THR A 143 3.09 31.33 -19.56
C THR A 143 1.80 30.52 -19.40
N LEU A 144 1.12 30.63 -18.25
CA LEU A 144 -0.15 29.93 -18.02
C LEU A 144 -1.27 30.36 -18.98
N LYS A 145 -1.29 31.62 -19.42
CA LYS A 145 -2.30 32.14 -20.37
C LYS A 145 -2.02 31.70 -21.82
N ALA A 146 -0.79 31.29 -22.11
CA ALA A 146 -0.37 30.84 -23.43
C ALA A 146 -0.50 29.31 -23.63
N LEU A 147 -0.79 28.58 -22.55
CA LEU A 147 -1.16 27.15 -22.55
C LEU A 147 -2.66 26.98 -22.82
#